data_AF-A0A848MHJ7-F1
#
_entry.id   AF-A0A848MHJ7-F1
#
_cell.length_a   1.000
_cell.length_b   1.000
_cell.length_c   1.000
_cell.angle_alpha   90.00
_cell.angle_beta   90.00
_cell.angle_gamma   90.00
#
_symmetry.space_group_name_H-M   'P 1'
#
loop_
_entity.id
_entity.type
_entity.pdbx_description
1 polymer ?
#
loop_
_entity_poly.entity_id
_entity_poly.type
_entity_poly.pdbx_seq_one_letter_code
_entity_poly.pdbx_strand_id
1 'polypeptide(L)'
;MSSHVLELAIFKIKPEFKGDISRLRIGLRQALKDFPGLIEFQAYEPLGDGCYADVAKWENYECALAAANAFEAGDQRFLPYLQAIETLTFMGHFSAQKA
;
A
#
# COMPACT_ATOMS: atom_id res chain seq x y z
N MET A 1 21.27 6.31 -12.61
CA MET A 1 20.92 6.04 -11.18
C MET A 1 19.40 6.05 -11.11
N SER A 2 18.75 4.97 -10.68
CA SER A 2 17.29 4.94 -10.61
C SER A 2 16.83 5.54 -9.29
N SER A 3 16.31 6.77 -9.33
CA SER A 3 15.67 7.42 -8.18
C SER A 3 14.25 6.88 -8.04
N HIS A 4 14.13 5.64 -7.58
CA HIS A 4 12.82 5.07 -7.26
C HIS A 4 12.15 5.87 -6.13
N VAL A 5 10.83 5.85 -6.12
CA VAL A 5 10.00 6.42 -5.06
C VAL A 5 9.54 5.30 -4.15
N LEU A 6 9.63 5.53 -2.85
CA LEU A 6 9.06 4.65 -1.83
C LEU A 6 7.72 5.23 -1.39
N GLU A 7 6.67 4.45 -1.50
CA GLU A 7 5.37 4.71 -0.89
C GLU A 7 5.24 3.88 0.39
N LEU A 8 4.81 4.52 1.47
CA LEU A 8 4.55 3.87 2.75
C LEU A 8 3.14 4.20 3.21
N ALA A 9 2.32 3.17 3.39
CA ALA A 9 1.02 3.26 4.04
C ALA A 9 1.07 2.56 5.41
N ILE A 10 0.64 3.24 6.47
CA ILE A 10 0.49 2.69 7.81
C ILE A 10 -0.97 2.82 8.22
N PHE A 11 -1.59 1.72 8.63
CA PHE A 11 -3.03 1.69 8.87
C PHE A 11 -3.40 0.69 9.96
N LYS A 12 -4.60 0.88 10.51
CA LYS A 12 -5.27 -0.11 11.35
C LYS A 12 -6.32 -0.83 10.51
N ILE A 13 -6.55 -2.09 10.85
CA ILE A 13 -7.60 -2.90 10.26
C ILE A 13 -8.64 -3.26 11.30
N LYS A 14 -9.88 -3.32 10.81
CA LYS A 14 -11.03 -3.66 11.62
C LYS A 14 -10.85 -5.07 12.22
N PRO A 15 -11.21 -5.29 13.49
CA PRO A 15 -10.96 -6.55 14.19
C PRO A 15 -11.45 -7.80 13.42
N GLU A 16 -12.61 -7.71 12.78
CA GLU A 16 -13.23 -8.80 12.02
C GLU A 16 -12.45 -9.20 10.76
N PHE A 17 -11.53 -8.37 10.26
CA PHE A 17 -10.70 -8.67 9.10
C PHE A 17 -9.25 -9.08 9.46
N LYS A 18 -8.88 -9.11 10.74
CA LYS A 18 -7.50 -9.46 11.17
C LYS A 18 -7.04 -10.82 10.63
N GLY A 19 -7.93 -11.80 10.55
CA GLY A 19 -7.62 -13.14 10.01
C GLY A 19 -7.56 -13.22 8.48
N ASP A 20 -8.04 -12.19 7.78
CA ASP A 20 -8.17 -12.17 6.31
C ASP A 20 -7.13 -11.27 5.62
N ILE A 21 -6.41 -10.43 6.37
CA ILE A 21 -5.57 -9.37 5.78
C ILE A 21 -4.50 -9.89 4.83
N SER A 22 -3.87 -11.02 5.15
CA SER A 22 -2.84 -11.61 4.28
C SER A 22 -3.44 -12.04 2.93
N ARG A 23 -4.68 -12.55 2.92
CA ARG A 23 -5.44 -12.88 1.70
C ARG A 23 -5.86 -11.63 0.93
N LEU A 24 -6.37 -10.61 1.63
CA LEU A 24 -6.77 -9.34 1.02
C LEU A 24 -5.58 -8.64 0.33
N ARG A 25 -4.39 -8.73 0.92
CA ARG A 25 -3.15 -8.21 0.34
C ARG A 25 -2.70 -8.93 -0.94
N ILE A 26 -3.10 -10.18 -1.16
CA ILE A 26 -2.90 -10.84 -2.46
C ILE A 26 -3.69 -10.10 -3.55
N GLY A 27 -4.93 -9.72 -3.25
CA GLY A 27 -5.77 -8.90 -4.12
C GLY A 27 -5.18 -7.52 -4.37
N LEU A 28 -4.76 -6.83 -3.30
CA LEU A 28 -4.06 -5.53 -3.41
C LEU A 28 -2.82 -5.65 -4.31
N ARG A 29 -1.96 -6.63 -4.07
CA ARG A 29 -0.74 -6.84 -4.88
C ARG A 29 -1.08 -7.08 -6.34
N GLN A 30 -2.16 -7.80 -6.64
CA GLN A 30 -2.59 -8.02 -8.02
C GLN A 30 -3.11 -6.72 -8.66
N ALA A 31 -3.89 -5.93 -7.93
CA ALA A 31 -4.36 -4.63 -8.41
C ALA A 31 -3.20 -3.66 -8.69
N LEU A 32 -2.19 -3.62 -7.81
CA LEU A 32 -1.02 -2.75 -7.98
C LEU A 32 -0.18 -3.10 -9.22
N LYS A 33 -0.15 -4.37 -9.66
CA LYS A 33 0.56 -4.77 -10.89
C LYS A 33 -0.03 -4.18 -12.16
N ASP A 34 -1.29 -3.75 -12.13
CA ASP A 34 -1.94 -3.12 -13.28
C ASP A 34 -1.54 -1.64 -13.41
N PHE A 35 -0.83 -1.08 -12.42
CA PHE A 35 -0.29 0.28 -12.48
C PHE A 35 1.14 0.26 -13.02
N PRO A 36 1.47 1.18 -13.95
CA PRO A 36 2.81 1.24 -14.51
C PRO A 36 3.84 1.62 -13.45
N GLY A 37 5.06 1.09 -13.60
CA GLY A 37 6.21 1.48 -12.78
C GLY A 37 6.26 0.86 -11.39
N LEU A 38 5.39 -0.10 -11.04
CA LEU A 38 5.57 -0.87 -9.81
C LEU A 38 6.84 -1.73 -9.89
N ILE A 39 7.78 -1.51 -8.97
CA ILE A 39 9.03 -2.26 -8.85
C ILE A 39 8.87 -3.39 -7.83
N GLU A 40 8.35 -3.05 -6.65
CA GLU A 40 8.26 -3.97 -5.52
C GLU A 40 7.06 -3.62 -4.64
N PHE A 41 6.47 -4.63 -4.03
CA PHE A 41 5.48 -4.47 -2.96
C PHE A 41 5.80 -5.44 -1.83
N GLN A 42 5.89 -4.91 -0.61
CA GLN A 42 6.12 -5.67 0.59
C GLN A 42 5.14 -5.23 1.68
N ALA A 43 4.41 -6.21 2.20
CA ALA A 43 3.51 -6.03 3.32
C ALA A 43 4.18 -6.43 4.64
N TYR A 44 3.85 -5.73 5.71
CA TYR A 44 4.32 -5.98 7.07
C TYR A 44 3.12 -6.07 8.01
N GLU A 45 3.19 -7.04 8.92
CA GLU A 45 2.22 -7.23 9.99
C GLU A 45 2.85 -6.78 11.31
N PRO A 46 2.06 -6.21 12.23
CA PRO A 46 2.57 -5.92 13.56
C PRO A 46 2.92 -7.22 14.27
N LEU A 47 4.02 -7.23 15.02
CA LEU A 47 4.39 -8.39 15.86
C LEU A 47 3.50 -8.53 17.11
N GLY A 48 2.59 -7.58 17.34
CA GLY A 48 1.60 -7.56 18.42
C GLY A 48 0.38 -6.74 18.00
N ASP A 49 -0.27 -6.06 18.95
CA ASP A 49 -1.30 -5.08 18.59
C ASP A 49 -0.68 -3.81 18.02
N GLY A 50 -1.26 -3.28 16.95
CA GLY A 50 -0.75 -2.05 16.35
C GLY A 50 -1.21 -1.83 14.91
N CYS A 51 -0.37 -1.09 14.17
CA CYS A 51 -0.61 -0.77 12.78
C CYS A 51 0.10 -1.77 11.86
N TYR A 52 -0.54 -2.00 10.73
CA TYR A 52 0.01 -2.68 9.58
C TYR A 52 0.76 -1.67 8.72
N ALA A 53 1.76 -2.13 7.97
CA ALA A 53 2.47 -1.30 7.02
C ALA A 53 2.53 -1.98 5.66
N ASP A 54 2.24 -1.23 4.61
CA ASP A 54 2.43 -1.66 3.23
C ASP A 54 3.43 -0.70 2.57
N VAL A 55 4.45 -1.27 1.94
CA VAL A 55 5.55 -0.55 1.29
C VAL A 55 5.58 -0.91 -0.17
N ALA A 56 5.45 0.09 -1.03
CA ALA A 56 5.61 -0.07 -2.47
C ALA A 56 6.80 0.75 -2.97
N LYS A 57 7.55 0.18 -3.92
CA LYS A 57 8.58 0.91 -4.67
C LYS A 57 8.09 1.13 -6.07
N TRP A 58 8.21 2.37 -6.51
CA TRP A 58 7.75 2.84 -7.81
C TRP A 58 8.91 3.43 -8.59
N GLU A 59 8.83 3.37 -9.92
CA GLU A 59 9.82 3.93 -10.83
C GLU A 59 9.99 5.44 -10.65
N ASN A 60 8.89 6.16 -10.43
CA ASN A 60 8.83 7.60 -10.21
C ASN A 60 7.60 7.99 -9.38
N TYR A 61 7.45 9.29 -9.08
CA TYR A 61 6.39 9.79 -8.22
C TYR A 61 5.03 9.78 -8.91
N GLU A 62 4.99 10.01 -10.22
CA GLU A 62 3.78 10.00 -11.02
C GLU A 62 3.11 8.61 -11.03
N CYS A 63 3.92 7.54 -11.14
CA CYS A 63 3.46 6.16 -11.01
C CYS A 63 2.84 5.87 -9.64
N ALA A 64 3.51 6.31 -8.56
CA ALA A 64 2.99 6.13 -7.21
C ALA A 64 1.67 6.89 -6.99
N LEU A 65 1.61 8.15 -7.43
CA LEU A 65 0.39 8.97 -7.35
C LEU A 65 -0.78 8.36 -8.13
N ALA A 66 -0.54 7.74 -9.28
CA ALA A 66 -1.60 7.09 -10.04
C ALA A 66 -2.29 5.98 -9.24
N ALA A 67 -1.52 5.15 -8.54
CA ALA A 67 -2.04 4.10 -7.66
C ALA A 67 -2.73 4.68 -6.42
N ALA A 68 -2.10 5.64 -5.75
CA ALA A 68 -2.65 6.31 -4.57
C ALA A 68 -3.98 7.01 -4.86
N ASN A 69 -4.06 7.77 -5.96
CA ASN A 69 -5.28 8.45 -6.37
C ASN A 69 -6.41 7.47 -6.71
N ALA A 70 -6.10 6.35 -7.37
CA ALA A 70 -7.10 5.32 -7.66
C ALA A 70 -7.61 4.66 -6.37
N PHE A 71 -6.72 4.42 -5.41
CA PHE A 71 -7.07 3.90 -4.09
C PHE A 71 -7.98 4.88 -3.32
N GLU A 72 -7.61 6.16 -3.25
CA GLU A 72 -8.39 7.21 -2.59
C GLU A 72 -9.74 7.46 -3.26
N ALA A 73 -9.81 7.36 -4.60
CA ALA A 73 -11.04 7.47 -5.36
C ALA A 73 -11.98 6.26 -5.20
N GLY A 74 -11.56 5.21 -4.48
CA GLY A 74 -12.38 4.02 -4.25
C GLY A 74 -12.49 3.11 -5.48
N ASP A 75 -11.43 3.02 -6.29
CA ASP A 75 -11.37 2.08 -7.41
C ASP A 75 -11.76 0.67 -6.97
N GLN A 76 -12.63 0.03 -7.76
CA GLN A 76 -13.25 -1.25 -7.44
C GLN A 76 -12.24 -2.35 -7.14
N ARG A 77 -11.04 -2.28 -7.74
CA ARG A 77 -9.96 -3.24 -7.53
C ARG A 77 -9.45 -3.26 -6.09
N PHE A 78 -9.57 -2.14 -5.37
CA PHE A 78 -9.12 -2.02 -3.99
C PHE A 78 -10.22 -2.22 -2.96
N LEU A 79 -11.49 -2.25 -3.36
CA LEU A 79 -12.63 -2.28 -2.43
C LEU A 79 -12.56 -3.36 -1.34
N PRO A 80 -12.24 -4.63 -1.64
CA PRO A 80 -12.16 -5.65 -0.59
C PRO A 80 -11.12 -5.33 0.49
N TYR A 81 -10.00 -4.72 0.09
CA TYR A 81 -8.94 -4.32 1.00
C TYR A 81 -9.28 -3.00 1.73
N LEU A 82 -9.81 -2.00 1.01
CA LEU A 82 -10.31 -0.74 1.59
C LEU A 82 -11.35 -0.98 2.70
N GLN A 83 -12.25 -1.92 2.49
CA GLN A 83 -13.29 -2.27 3.48
C GLN A 83 -12.72 -2.82 4.79
N ALA A 84 -11.55 -3.47 4.74
CA ALA A 84 -10.90 -4.02 5.93
C ALA A 84 -10.16 -2.94 6.74
N ILE A 85 -9.81 -1.81 6.14
CA ILE A 85 -9.13 -0.71 6.82
C ILE A 85 -10.10 -0.01 7.76
N GLU A 86 -9.68 0.15 9.01
CA GLU A 86 -10.39 0.93 10.03
C GLU A 86 -9.94 2.40 9.97
N THR A 87 -8.63 2.62 9.89
CA THR A 87 -8.06 3.96 9.83
C THR A 87 -6.74 3.92 9.08
N LEU A 88 -6.57 4.82 8.10
CA LEU A 88 -5.28 5.11 7.50
C LEU A 88 -4.56 6.13 8.40
N THR A 89 -3.51 5.68 9.09
CA THR A 89 -2.75 6.49 10.05
C THR A 89 -1.73 7.39 9.34
N PHE A 90 -1.14 6.87 8.27
CA PHE A 90 -0.14 7.59 7.48
C PHE A 90 -0.13 7.06 6.05
N MET A 91 0.04 7.96 5.08
CA MET A 91 0.41 7.63 3.72
C MET A 91 1.37 8.70 3.20
N GLY A 92 2.46 8.29 2.57
CA GLY A 92 3.43 9.23 2.05
C GLY A 92 4.41 8.62 1.05
N HIS A 93 5.06 9.51 0.32
CA HIS A 93 6.00 9.19 -0.76
C HIS A 93 7.36 9.81 -0.47
N PHE A 94 8.42 9.04 -0.69
CA PHE A 94 9.78 9.40 -0.31
C PHE A 94 10.75 9.12 -1.45
N SER A 95 11.65 10.07 -1.71
CA SER A 95 12.84 9.82 -2.52
C SER A 95 13.94 9.19 -1.68
N ALA A 96 14.69 8.24 -2.23
CA ALA A 96 15.88 7.72 -1.57
C ALA A 96 16.93 8.84 -1.39
N GLN A 97 17.31 9.13 -0.14
CA GLN A 97 18.43 10.00 0.17
C GLN A 97 19.69 9.15 0.35
N LYS A 98 20.79 9.53 -0.32
CA LYS A 98 22.10 8.94 -0.01
C LYS A 98 22.62 9.60 1.26
N ALA A 99 22.97 8.78 2.24
CA ALA A 99 23.66 9.18 3.45
C ALA A 99 25.10 9.62 3.15
#